data_AF-A0A3D5DQZ9-F1
#
_entry.id   AF-A0A3D5DQZ9-F1
#
_cell.length_a   1.000
_cell.length_b   1.000
_cell.length_c   1.000
_cell.angle_alpha   90.00
_cell.angle_beta   90.00
_cell.angle_gamma   90.00
#
_symmetry.space_group_name_H-M   'P 1'
#
loop_
_entity.id
_entity.type
_entity.pdbx_description
1 polymer ?
#
loop_
_entity_poly.entity_id
_entity_poly.type
_entity_poly.pdbx_seq_one_letter_code
_entity_poly.pdbx_strand_id
1 'polypeptide(L)'
;MVLPEEVLADLAGQLAERARAGEPVALTGPGGLLTGLIGQVLQAGLAAELGGHLDGGEGGAGNRRNGSSPKILNTEVGPVRVAVPRDRAGSFDPVLVPKQARRSDGLDAVIISLYA
;
A
#
# COMPACT_ATOMS: atom_id res chain seq x y z
N MET A 1 -6.68 12.86 -5.49
CA MET A 1 -7.76 13.13 -4.51
C MET A 1 -7.16 13.78 -3.28
N VAL A 2 -7.65 14.96 -2.87
CA VAL A 2 -7.34 15.53 -1.55
C VAL A 2 -8.35 14.94 -0.56
N LEU A 3 -7.90 14.49 0.61
CA LEU A 3 -8.83 14.03 1.65
C LEU A 3 -9.80 15.16 2.01
N PRO A 4 -11.09 14.86 2.26
CA PRO A 4 -12.02 15.88 2.74
C PRO A 4 -11.47 16.56 3.99
N GLU A 5 -11.63 17.88 4.09
CA GLU A 5 -11.10 18.67 5.21
C GLU A 5 -11.62 18.15 6.56
N GLU A 6 -12.89 17.71 6.59
CA GLU A 6 -13.51 17.11 7.77
C GLU A 6 -12.77 15.86 8.26
N VAL A 7 -12.35 14.97 7.34
CA VAL A 7 -11.62 13.75 7.69
C VAL A 7 -10.24 14.10 8.25
N LEU A 8 -9.58 15.10 7.67
CA LEU A 8 -8.27 15.53 8.13
C LEU A 8 -8.36 16.21 9.50
N ALA A 9 -9.38 17.03 9.72
CA ALA A 9 -9.63 17.71 10.99
C ALA A 9 -9.94 16.71 12.11
N ASP A 10 -10.78 15.70 11.84
CA ASP A 10 -11.08 14.64 12.80
C ASP A 10 -9.84 13.83 13.17
N LEU A 11 -9.07 13.38 12.18
CA LEU A 11 -7.80 12.68 12.42
C LEU A 11 -6.83 13.54 13.25
N ALA A 12 -6.68 14.82 12.92
CA ALA A 12 -5.82 15.73 13.68
C ALA A 12 -6.29 15.87 15.14
N GLY A 13 -7.60 15.96 15.37
CA GLY A 13 -8.19 15.97 16.71
C GLY A 13 -7.86 14.70 17.50
N GLN A 14 -8.06 13.52 16.89
CA GLN A 14 -7.73 12.23 17.51
C GLN A 14 -6.24 12.14 17.87
N LEU A 15 -5.35 12.61 17.00
CA LEU A 15 -3.90 12.62 17.28
C LEU A 15 -3.54 13.58 18.42
N ALA A 16 -4.18 14.76 18.48
CA ALA A 16 -3.96 15.73 19.55
C ALA A 16 -4.40 15.19 20.92
N GLU A 17 -5.53 14.49 20.98
CA GLU A 17 -6.01 13.86 22.22
C GLU A 17 -5.08 12.74 22.70
N ARG A 18 -4.59 11.89 21.80
CA ARG A 18 -3.60 10.84 22.14
C ARG A 18 -2.29 11.43 22.65
N ALA A 19 -1.82 12.51 22.02
CA ALA A 19 -0.64 13.22 22.48
C ALA A 19 -0.85 13.84 23.89
N ARG A 20 -2.02 14.42 24.16
CA ARG A 20 -2.39 14.91 25.51
C ARG A 20 -2.44 13.79 26.55
N ALA A 21 -2.88 12.60 26.16
CA ALA A 21 -2.90 11.40 27.01
C ALA A 21 -1.50 10.79 27.24
N GLY A 22 -0.45 11.33 26.62
CA GLY A 22 0.92 10.83 26.74
C GLY A 22 1.19 9.57 25.91
N GLU A 23 0.30 9.23 24.96
CA GLU A 23 0.55 8.12 24.05
C GLU A 23 1.57 8.51 22.97
N PRO A 24 2.56 7.65 22.67
CA PRO A 24 3.52 7.92 21.62
C PRO A 24 2.82 7.91 20.24
N VAL A 25 2.86 9.05 19.55
CA VAL A 25 2.39 9.20 18.18
C VAL A 25 3.58 9.40 17.26
N ALA A 26 3.91 8.40 16.45
CA ALA A 26 4.90 8.50 15.39
C ALA A 26 4.21 8.75 14.05
N LEU A 27 4.51 9.88 13.40
CA LEU A 27 4.00 10.16 12.06
C LEU A 27 4.77 9.39 10.99
N THR A 28 6.09 9.28 11.16
CA THR A 28 7.02 8.60 10.26
C THR A 28 7.71 7.45 10.98
N GLY A 29 8.54 6.70 10.24
CA GLY A 29 9.30 5.57 10.75
C GLY A 29 8.51 4.25 10.75
N PRO A 30 9.15 3.16 11.21
CA PRO A 30 8.52 1.84 11.28
C PRO A 30 7.27 1.88 12.16
N GLY A 31 6.11 1.53 11.59
CA GLY A 31 4.84 1.51 12.33
C GLY A 31 4.25 2.90 12.61
N GLY A 32 4.78 3.95 11.98
CA GLY A 32 4.18 5.29 12.01
C GLY A 32 2.89 5.38 11.20
N LEU A 33 2.14 6.46 11.42
CA LEU A 33 0.85 6.70 10.76
C LEU A 33 0.97 6.73 9.23
N LEU A 34 1.93 7.50 8.70
CA LEU A 34 2.09 7.66 7.25
C LEU A 34 2.56 6.36 6.59
N THR A 35 3.48 5.63 7.22
CA THR A 35 3.91 4.32 6.70
C THR A 35 2.78 3.30 6.73
N GLY A 36 1.90 3.34 7.74
CA GLY A 36 0.69 2.54 7.79
C GLY A 36 -0.31 2.87 6.68
N LEU A 37 -0.59 4.16 6.46
CA LEU A 37 -1.51 4.62 5.41
C LEU A 37 -1.01 4.23 4.01
N ILE A 38 0.27 4.49 3.72
CA ILE A 38 0.90 4.10 2.46
C ILE A 38 0.79 2.59 2.25
N GLY A 39 1.07 1.79 3.29
CA GLY A 39 0.95 0.33 3.23
C GLY A 39 -0.46 -0.13 2.84
N GLN A 40 -1.49 0.46 3.46
CA GLN A 40 -2.90 0.16 3.15
C GLN A 40 -3.25 0.48 1.70
N VAL A 41 -2.86 1.66 1.21
CA VAL A 41 -3.11 2.08 -0.18
C VAL A 41 -2.41 1.13 -1.16
N LEU A 42 -1.15 0.79 -0.91
CA LEU A 42 -0.41 -0.14 -1.76
C LEU A 42 -1.03 -1.54 -1.77
N GLN A 43 -1.47 -2.04 -0.62
CA GLN A 43 -2.14 -3.33 -0.54
C GLN A 43 -3.47 -3.35 -1.32
N ALA A 44 -4.24 -2.27 -1.23
CA ALA A 44 -5.49 -2.13 -1.98
C ALA A 44 -5.23 -2.09 -3.50
N GLY A 45 -4.26 -1.27 -3.93
CA GLY A 45 -3.86 -1.18 -5.35
C GLY A 45 -3.38 -2.52 -5.90
N LEU A 46 -2.49 -3.21 -5.18
CA LEU A 46 -1.99 -4.53 -5.59
C LEU A 46 -3.11 -5.60 -5.66
N ALA A 47 -4.08 -5.53 -4.76
CA ALA A 47 -5.22 -6.45 -4.78
C ALA A 47 -6.15 -6.22 -5.98
N ALA A 48 -6.30 -4.95 -6.39
CA ALA A 48 -7.04 -4.54 -7.58
C ALA A 48 -6.31 -4.96 -8.87
N GLU A 49 -4.99 -4.74 -8.96
CA GLU A 49 -4.17 -5.20 -10.09
C GLU A 49 -4.29 -6.72 -10.30
N LEU A 50 -4.16 -7.52 -9.22
CA LEU A 50 -4.35 -8.97 -9.33
C LEU A 50 -5.79 -9.35 -9.70
N GLY A 51 -6.78 -8.53 -9.32
CA GLY A 51 -8.16 -8.71 -9.75
C GLY A 51 -8.27 -8.60 -11.27
N GLY A 52 -7.81 -7.48 -11.82
CA GLY A 52 -7.79 -7.24 -13.27
C GLY A 52 -7.01 -8.30 -14.05
N HIS A 53 -5.85 -8.73 -13.54
CA HIS A 53 -5.04 -9.84 -14.10
C HIS A 53 -5.87 -11.12 -14.27
N LEU A 54 -6.60 -11.51 -13.21
CA LEU A 54 -7.39 -12.74 -13.22
C LEU A 54 -8.66 -12.61 -14.07
N ASP A 55 -9.33 -11.46 -14.01
CA ASP A 55 -10.56 -11.21 -14.78
C ASP A 55 -10.27 -11.13 -16.28
N GLY A 56 -9.07 -10.70 -16.68
CA GLY A 56 -8.57 -10.74 -18.05
C GLY A 56 -8.21 -12.15 -18.55
N GLY A 57 -8.28 -13.18 -17.69
CA GLY A 57 -7.90 -14.56 -18.03
C GLY A 57 -6.40 -14.80 -18.12
N GLU A 58 -5.58 -13.87 -17.63
CA GLU A 58 -4.12 -14.00 -17.66
C GLU A 58 -3.64 -15.14 -16.76
N GLY A 59 -2.64 -15.88 -17.23
CA GLY A 59 -2.17 -17.12 -16.58
C GLY A 59 -3.00 -18.37 -16.87
N GLY A 60 -4.02 -18.26 -17.74
CA GLY A 60 -4.73 -19.39 -18.32
C GLY A 60 -5.91 -19.93 -17.50
N ALA A 61 -6.60 -20.92 -18.06
CA ALA A 61 -7.79 -21.51 -17.47
C ALA A 61 -7.47 -22.13 -16.09
N GLY A 62 -8.20 -21.69 -15.06
CA GLY A 62 -8.01 -22.15 -13.69
C GLY A 62 -6.96 -21.37 -12.90
N ASN A 63 -6.39 -20.29 -13.46
CA ASN A 63 -5.61 -19.37 -12.65
C ASN A 63 -6.48 -18.71 -11.59
N ARG A 64 -5.91 -18.53 -10.39
CA ARG A 64 -6.61 -18.02 -9.22
C ARG A 64 -5.63 -17.43 -8.22
N ARG A 65 -6.13 -16.67 -7.26
CA ARG A 65 -5.33 -16.13 -6.15
C ARG A 65 -4.67 -17.27 -5.37
N ASN A 66 -3.39 -17.11 -5.02
CA ASN A 66 -2.57 -18.09 -4.32
C ASN A 66 -1.78 -17.45 -3.17
N GLY A 67 -2.52 -16.76 -2.29
CA GLY A 67 -1.97 -16.07 -1.13
C GLY A 67 -1.13 -14.85 -1.49
N SER A 68 -0.18 -14.51 -0.61
CA SER A 68 0.67 -13.33 -0.73
C SER A 68 2.09 -13.61 -0.24
N SER A 69 3.02 -12.71 -0.55
CA SER A 69 4.39 -12.70 -0.03
C SER A 69 4.66 -11.38 0.71
N PRO A 70 5.26 -11.43 1.91
CA PRO A 70 5.64 -10.19 2.59
C PRO A 70 6.79 -9.51 1.84
N LYS A 71 6.72 -8.19 1.74
CA LYS A 71 7.78 -7.34 1.22
C LYS A 71 7.90 -6.09 2.10
N ILE A 72 9.13 -5.61 2.28
CA ILE A 72 9.41 -4.33 2.93
C ILE A 72 9.93 -3.39 1.86
N LEU A 73 9.26 -2.24 1.72
CA LEU A 73 9.63 -1.15 0.83
C LEU A 73 10.23 -0.03 1.66
N ASN A 74 11.42 0.42 1.29
CA ASN A 74 12.03 1.59 1.90
C ASN A 74 11.50 2.84 1.20
N THR A 75 10.85 3.69 1.97
CA THR A 75 10.27 4.97 1.55
C THR A 75 10.91 6.12 2.35
N GLU A 76 10.73 7.37 1.92
CA GLU A 76 11.27 8.54 2.61
C GLU A 76 10.70 8.70 4.02
N VAL A 77 9.43 8.36 4.20
CA VAL A 77 8.76 8.40 5.52
C VAL A 77 9.04 7.17 6.37
N GLY A 78 9.83 6.20 5.88
CA GLY A 78 10.26 5.01 6.60
C GLY A 78 9.95 3.69 5.89
N PRO A 79 10.31 2.54 6.49
CA PRO A 79 10.02 1.23 5.91
C PRO A 79 8.53 0.90 6.00
N VAL A 80 7.94 0.53 4.87
CA VAL A 80 6.54 0.10 4.73
C VAL A 80 6.49 -1.40 4.47
N ARG A 81 5.71 -2.13 5.27
CA ARG A 81 5.45 -3.56 5.04
C ARG A 81 4.20 -3.70 4.18
N VAL A 82 4.29 -4.48 3.11
CA VAL A 82 3.17 -4.83 2.23
C VAL A 82 3.11 -6.35 2.00
N ALA A 83 1.91 -6.87 1.81
CA ALA A 83 1.67 -8.25 1.40
C ALA A 83 1.37 -8.27 -0.10
N VAL A 84 2.35 -8.63 -0.93
CA VAL A 84 2.21 -8.66 -2.38
C VAL A 84 1.41 -9.91 -2.76
N PRO A 85 0.21 -9.77 -3.36
CA PRO A 85 -0.63 -10.91 -3.69
C PRO A 85 -0.05 -11.65 -4.91
N ARG A 86 -0.39 -12.93 -5.06
CA ARG A 86 0.13 -13.79 -6.13
C ARG A 86 -0.98 -14.60 -6.77
N ASP A 87 -0.80 -14.96 -8.02
CA ASP A 87 -1.61 -15.92 -8.74
C ASP A 87 -1.03 -17.34 -8.66
N ARG A 88 -1.82 -18.34 -9.02
CA ARG A 88 -1.45 -19.76 -8.95
C ARG A 88 -0.46 -20.15 -10.06
N ALA A 89 -0.59 -19.50 -11.23
CA ALA A 89 0.30 -19.69 -12.37
C ALA A 89 1.64 -18.96 -12.20
N GLY A 90 1.76 -18.02 -11.25
CA GLY A 90 2.96 -17.21 -11.05
C GLY A 90 3.21 -16.18 -12.17
N SER A 91 2.18 -15.92 -12.98
CA SER A 91 2.23 -15.04 -14.15
C SER A 91 2.00 -13.57 -13.79
N PHE A 92 1.40 -13.28 -12.63
CA PHE A 92 1.10 -11.92 -12.20
C PHE A 92 2.38 -11.11 -12.03
N ASP A 93 2.47 -9.96 -12.70
CA ASP A 93 3.58 -9.01 -12.59
C ASP A 93 3.07 -7.62 -12.17
N PRO A 94 3.05 -7.31 -10.86
CA PRO A 94 2.47 -6.07 -10.35
C PRO A 94 3.24 -4.84 -10.82
N VAL A 95 2.51 -3.82 -11.26
CA VAL A 95 3.09 -2.55 -11.73
C VAL A 95 3.36 -1.63 -10.56
N LEU A 96 2.43 -1.55 -9.59
CA LEU A 96 2.54 -0.72 -8.40
C LEU A 96 3.81 -1.00 -7.58
N VAL A 97 4.13 -2.29 -7.43
CA VAL A 97 5.27 -2.77 -6.65
C VAL A 97 5.99 -3.87 -7.42
N PRO A 98 6.87 -3.52 -8.38
CA PRO A 98 7.52 -4.48 -9.26
C PRO A 98 8.24 -5.58 -8.50
N LYS A 99 8.36 -6.76 -9.13
CA LYS A 99 9.11 -7.89 -8.57
C LYS A 99 10.54 -7.43 -8.22
N GLN A 100 11.02 -7.93 -7.08
CA GLN A 100 12.36 -7.65 -6.54
C GLN A 100 12.68 -6.18 -6.14
N ALA A 101 11.84 -5.20 -6.51
CA ALA A 101 11.98 -3.83 -6.05
C ALA A 101 11.88 -3.74 -4.51
N ARG A 102 12.82 -3.02 -3.88
CA ARG A 102 12.90 -2.78 -2.43
C ARG A 102 13.00 -1.31 -2.03
N ARG A 103 13.32 -0.45 -2.98
CA ARG A 103 13.24 1.01 -2.82
C ARG A 103 12.13 1.49 -3.71
N SER A 104 11.34 2.42 -3.17
CA SER A 104 10.38 3.15 -3.96
C SER A 104 10.99 4.50 -4.27
N ASP A 105 11.98 4.52 -5.17
CA ASP A 105 12.48 5.77 -5.72
C ASP A 105 11.31 6.33 -6.56
N GLY A 106 10.54 7.26 -5.97
CA GLY A 106 9.33 7.81 -6.59
C GLY A 106 7.99 7.18 -6.20
N LEU A 107 7.80 6.67 -4.97
CA LEU A 107 6.46 6.26 -4.50
C LEU A 107 5.41 7.38 -4.60
N ASP A 108 5.86 8.63 -4.55
CA ASP A 108 5.01 9.81 -4.79
C ASP A 108 4.36 9.78 -6.19
N ALA A 109 5.03 9.19 -7.19
CA ALA A 109 4.48 9.03 -8.54
C ALA A 109 3.44 7.90 -8.63
N VAL A 110 3.49 6.91 -7.73
CA VAL A 110 2.55 5.77 -7.69
C VAL A 110 1.17 6.19 -7.14
N ILE A 111 1.14 7.18 -6.23
CA ILE A 111 -0.12 7.82 -5.82
C ILE A 111 -0.75 8.57 -7.01
N ILE A 112 0.06 9.08 -7.94
CA ILE A 112 -0.43 9.76 -9.16
C ILE A 112 -0.94 8.77 -10.20
N SER A 113 -0.32 7.59 -10.37
CA SER A 113 -0.75 6.60 -11.37
C SER A 113 -2.07 5.90 -11.05
N LEU A 114 -2.49 5.84 -9.78
CA LEU A 114 -3.80 5.31 -9.37
C LEU A 114 -4.96 6.29 -9.69
N TYR A 115 -4.66 7.46 -10.26
CA TYR A 115 -5.59 8.52 -10.60
C TYR A 115 -5.76 8.74 -12.12
N ALA A 116 -5.07 7.94 -12.95
CA ALA A 116 -5.14 8.00 -14.42
C ALA A 116 -6.14 6.99 -14.98
#